data_AF-A0A3M9ZHQ3-F1
#
_entry.id   AF-A0A3M9ZHQ3-F1
#
_cell.length_a   1.000
_cell.length_b   1.000
_cell.length_c   1.000
_cell.angle_alpha   90.00
_cell.angle_beta   90.00
_cell.angle_gamma   90.00
#
_symmetry.space_group_name_H-M   'P 1'
#
loop_
_entity.id
_entity.type
_entity.pdbx_description
1 polymer ?
#
loop_
_entity_poly.entity_id
_entity_poly.type
_entity_poly.pdbx_seq_one_letter_code
_entity_poly.pdbx_strand_id
1 'polypeptide(L)'
;MDAQTRLKAMRFILNGMQYTKFASTYELTTRLFSLLGSRELAQEALEEAERAGLIVPEGLIPNPTPMEKTWCLSKTFDRGQLDIRA
;
A
#
# COMPACT_ATOMS: atom_id res chain seq x y z
N MET A 1 5.29 13.26 -1.75
CA MET A 1 4.63 12.78 -2.98
C MET A 1 3.46 13.69 -3.39
N ASP A 2 3.27 13.99 -4.68
CA ASP A 2 2.12 14.78 -5.16
C ASP A 2 0.80 13.96 -5.16
N ALA A 3 -0.34 14.66 -5.24
CA ALA A 3 -1.66 14.04 -5.10
C ALA A 3 -1.97 13.02 -6.21
N GLN A 4 -1.51 13.24 -7.44
CA GLN A 4 -1.77 12.34 -8.57
C GLN A 4 -0.94 11.07 -8.44
N THR A 5 0.34 11.20 -8.07
CA THR A 5 1.24 10.07 -7.81
C THR A 5 0.75 9.23 -6.64
N ARG A 6 0.30 9.87 -5.56
CA ARG A 6 -0.31 9.19 -4.41
C ARG A 6 -1.53 8.37 -4.82
N LEU A 7 -2.49 8.98 -5.52
CA LEU A 7 -3.70 8.28 -5.95
C LEU A 7 -3.37 7.10 -6.88
N LYS A 8 -2.44 7.31 -7.81
CA LYS A 8 -1.96 6.26 -8.72
C LYS A 8 -1.35 5.09 -7.95
N ALA A 9 -0.52 5.36 -6.94
CA ALA A 9 0.10 4.34 -6.11
C ALA A 9 -0.93 3.58 -5.26
N MET A 10 -1.88 4.27 -4.63
CA MET A 10 -2.93 3.62 -3.83
C MET A 10 -3.85 2.74 -4.69
N ARG A 11 -4.26 3.21 -5.88
CA ARG A 11 -5.02 2.41 -6.85
C ARG A 11 -4.24 1.18 -7.29
N PHE A 12 -2.94 1.33 -7.49
CA PHE A 12 -2.07 0.22 -7.86
C PHE A 12 -1.94 -0.82 -6.73
N ILE A 13 -1.81 -0.39 -5.47
CA ILE A 13 -1.81 -1.28 -4.30
C ILE A 13 -3.13 -2.04 -4.22
N LEU A 14 -4.27 -1.32 -4.29
CA LEU A 14 -5.59 -1.95 -4.26
C LEU A 14 -5.73 -3.01 -5.35
N ASN A 15 -5.42 -2.66 -6.60
CA ASN A 15 -5.55 -3.56 -7.74
C ASN A 15 -4.56 -4.73 -7.68
N GLY A 16 -3.34 -4.50 -7.20
CA GLY A 16 -2.31 -5.53 -7.06
C GLY A 16 -2.58 -6.53 -5.94
N MET A 17 -3.33 -6.11 -4.92
CA MET A 17 -3.70 -6.94 -3.77
C MET A 17 -5.13 -7.49 -3.83
N GLN A 18 -5.97 -7.08 -4.80
CA GLN A 18 -7.35 -7.58 -4.88
C GLN A 18 -7.43 -9.10 -5.13
N TYR A 19 -6.38 -9.67 -5.74
CA TYR A 19 -6.28 -11.09 -6.08
C TYR A 19 -5.30 -11.86 -5.20
N THR A 20 -4.55 -11.18 -4.34
CA THR A 20 -3.63 -11.82 -3.38
C THR A 20 -4.16 -11.59 -1.98
N LYS A 21 -4.25 -12.65 -1.17
CA LYS A 21 -4.74 -12.52 0.20
C LYS A 21 -3.82 -11.63 1.05
N PHE A 22 -2.52 -11.70 0.77
CA PHE A 22 -1.45 -11.02 1.47
C PHE A 22 -0.31 -10.63 0.52
N ALA A 23 0.52 -9.66 0.89
CA ALA A 23 1.76 -9.32 0.20
C ALA A 23 2.83 -8.81 1.20
N SER A 24 4.08 -9.23 1.05
CA SER A 24 5.17 -8.74 1.91
C SER A 24 5.54 -7.28 1.61
N THR A 25 6.16 -6.58 2.58
CA THR A 25 6.74 -5.24 2.34
C THR A 25 7.69 -5.25 1.13
N TYR A 26 8.53 -6.27 1.00
CA TYR A 26 9.46 -6.38 -0.13
C TYR A 26 8.73 -6.45 -1.47
N GLU A 27 7.70 -7.30 -1.57
CA GLU A 27 6.89 -7.46 -2.78
C GLU A 27 6.18 -6.16 -3.17
N LEU A 28 5.48 -5.53 -2.22
CA LEU A 28 4.76 -4.27 -2.49
C LEU A 28 5.71 -3.14 -2.86
N THR A 29 6.81 -2.99 -2.13
CA THR A 29 7.82 -1.95 -2.43
C THR A 29 8.43 -2.17 -3.81
N THR A 30 8.68 -3.42 -4.21
CA THR A 30 9.23 -3.74 -5.54
C THR A 30 8.23 -3.41 -6.65
N ARG A 31 6.96 -3.78 -6.48
CA ARG A 31 5.91 -3.46 -7.47
C ARG A 31 5.67 -1.96 -7.58
N LEU A 32 5.66 -1.25 -6.45
CA LEU A 32 5.56 0.22 -6.41
C LEU A 32 6.80 0.89 -7.03
N PHE A 33 7.99 0.34 -6.82
CA PHE A 33 9.20 0.82 -7.47
C PHE A 33 9.09 0.72 -9.00
N SER A 34 8.56 -0.38 -9.54
CA SER A 34 8.29 -0.49 -10.99
C SER A 34 7.30 0.55 -11.52
N LEU A 35 6.41 1.06 -10.66
CA LEU A 35 5.43 2.09 -11.02
C LEU A 35 5.98 3.51 -10.90
N LEU A 36 6.78 3.76 -9.87
CA LEU A 36 7.19 5.10 -9.42
C LEU A 36 8.64 5.45 -9.76
N GLY A 37 9.47 4.45 -10.10
CA GLY A 37 10.89 4.63 -10.45
C GLY A 37 11.80 5.05 -9.30
N SER A 38 11.29 5.16 -8.07
CA SER A 38 12.04 5.52 -6.87
C SER A 38 11.63 4.64 -5.70
N ARG A 39 12.64 4.15 -4.97
CA ARG A 39 12.45 3.31 -3.79
C ARG A 39 11.87 4.11 -2.64
N GLU A 40 12.31 5.35 -2.49
CA GLU A 40 11.83 6.31 -1.49
C GLU A 40 10.33 6.60 -1.71
N LEU A 41 9.92 6.87 -2.95
CA LEU A 41 8.51 7.06 -3.29
C LEU A 41 7.68 5.79 -3.09
N ALA A 42 8.24 4.62 -3.41
CA ALA A 42 7.57 3.34 -3.17
C ALA A 42 7.31 3.10 -1.68
N GLN A 43 8.27 3.45 -0.82
CA GLN A 43 8.12 3.34 0.61
C GLN A 43 7.14 4.38 1.17
N GLU A 44 7.23 5.64 0.71
CA GLU A 44 6.27 6.71 1.07
C GLU A 44 4.83 6.33 0.69
N ALA A 45 4.62 5.72 -0.49
CA ALA A 45 3.32 5.25 -0.92
C ALA A 45 2.76 4.09 -0.07
N LEU A 46 3.64 3.18 0.38
CA LEU A 46 3.25 2.09 1.27
C LEU A 46 2.82 2.61 2.65
N GLU A 47 3.59 3.55 3.21
CA GLU A 47 3.27 4.21 4.48
C GLU A 47 1.98 5.03 4.40
N GLU A 48 1.75 5.72 3.28
CA GLU A 48 0.51 6.47 3.05
C GLU A 48 -0.70 5.53 2.90
N ALA A 49 -0.54 4.38 2.26
CA ALA A 49 -1.59 3.36 2.17
C ALA A 49 -1.91 2.76 3.54
N GLU A 50 -0.92 2.53 4.40
CA GLU A 50 -1.11 2.12 5.80
C GLU A 50 -1.85 3.22 6.58
N ARG A 51 -1.39 4.47 6.48
CA ARG A 51 -1.98 5.63 7.16
C ARG A 51 -3.44 5.88 6.76
N ALA A 52 -3.76 5.73 5.49
CA ALA A 52 -5.12 5.85 4.98
C ALA A 52 -6.01 4.64 5.34
N GLY A 53 -5.43 3.59 5.93
CA GLY A 53 -6.13 2.37 6.29
C GLY A 53 -6.50 1.50 5.09
N LEU A 54 -5.91 1.71 3.91
CA LEU A 54 -6.10 0.87 2.72
C LEU A 54 -5.52 -0.53 2.95
N ILE A 55 -4.32 -0.58 3.52
CA ILE A 55 -3.65 -1.81 3.92
C ILE A 55 -3.41 -1.83 5.43
N VAL A 56 -3.39 -3.03 5.99
CA VAL A 56 -3.06 -3.26 7.41
C VAL A 56 -2.12 -4.46 7.51
N PRO A 57 -1.24 -4.51 8.53
CA PRO A 57 -0.37 -5.67 8.71
C PRO A 57 -1.18 -6.95 8.95
N GLU A 58 -0.80 -8.04 8.29
CA GLU A 58 -1.28 -9.37 8.58
C GLU A 58 -0.62 -9.87 9.87
N GLY A 59 -1.43 -10.04 10.91
CA GLY A 59 -1.01 -10.62 12.17
C GLY A 59 -0.24 -9.66 13.06
N LEU A 60 -0.30 -9.94 14.36
CA LEU A 60 0.50 -9.26 15.37
C LEU A 60 1.85 -9.96 15.46
N ILE A 61 2.77 -9.65 14.55
CA ILE A 61 4.19 -9.91 14.83
C ILE A 61 4.56 -8.92 15.95
N PRO A 62 5.09 -9.36 17.11
CA PRO A 62 5.58 -8.43 18.13
C PRO A 62 6.81 -7.71 17.58
N ASN A 63 6.74 -6.38 17.46
CA ASN A 63 7.82 -5.50 16.97
C ASN A 63 8.43 -5.90 15.61
N PRO A 64 7.62 -5.99 14.53
CA PRO A 64 8.18 -6.28 13.22
C PRO A 64 9.00 -5.08 12.75
N THR A 65 10.19 -5.33 12.20
CA THR A 65 10.84 -4.31 11.39
C THR A 65 9.94 -3.99 10.19
N PRO A 66 10.00 -2.77 9.62
CA PRO A 66 9.17 -2.41 8.47
C PRO A 66 9.23 -3.41 7.31
N MET A 67 10.36 -4.09 7.11
CA MET A 67 10.55 -5.11 6.07
C MET A 67 9.91 -6.47 6.37
N GLU A 68 9.64 -6.77 7.64
CA GLU A 68 9.03 -8.04 8.09
C GLU A 68 7.50 -7.99 8.08
N LYS A 69 6.90 -6.81 7.86
CA LYS A 69 5.45 -6.70 7.73
C LYS A 69 4.97 -7.43 6.48
N THR A 70 3.98 -8.28 6.68
CA THR A 70 3.10 -8.76 5.62
C THR A 70 1.83 -7.91 5.67
N TRP A 71 1.26 -7.56 4.51
CA TRP A 71 0.13 -6.64 4.40
C TRP A 71 -1.08 -7.35 3.83
N CYS A 72 -2.26 -6.93 4.26
CA CYS A 72 -3.55 -7.30 3.67
C CYS A 72 -4.36 -6.06 3.37
N LEU A 73 -5.31 -6.17 2.43
CA LEU A 73 -6.30 -5.11 2.22
C LEU A 73 -7.21 -5.01 3.45
N SER A 74 -7.42 -3.79 3.91
CA SER A 74 -8.38 -3.51 4.96
C SER A 74 -9.81 -3.82 4.48
N LYS A 75 -10.58 -4.49 5.34
CA LYS A 75 -12.00 -4.79 5.08
C LYS A 75 -12.90 -3.58 5.29
N THR A 76 -12.42 -2.57 6.01
CA THR A 76 -13.20 -1.38 6.39
C THR A 76 -12.85 -0.15 5.56
N PHE A 77 -11.85 -0.24 4.68
CA PHE A 77 -11.47 0.86 3.81
C PHE A 77 -12.56 1.14 2.76
N ASP A 78 -13.02 2.38 2.70
CA ASP A 78 -13.98 2.82 1.70
C ASP A 78 -13.26 3.04 0.36
N ARG A 79 -13.47 2.10 -0.56
CA ARG A 79 -12.88 2.15 -1.91
C ARG A 79 -13.33 3.38 -2.71
N GLY A 80 -14.48 3.98 -2.38
CA GLY A 80 -14.93 5.24 -2.98
C GLY A 80 -13.98 6.41 -2.72
N GLN A 81 -13.12 6.32 -1.70
CA GLN A 81 -12.07 7.32 -1.42
C GLN A 81 -10.95 7.31 -2.46
N LEU A 82 -10.77 6.21 -3.21
CA LEU A 82 -9.80 6.11 -4.31
C LEU A 82 -10.37 6.60 -5.65
N ASP A 83 -11.64 7.02 -5.66
CA ASP A 83 -12.26 7.88 -6.66
C ASP A 83 -12.55 9.25 -6.03
N ILE A 84 -11.49 9.86 -5.47
CA ILE A 84 -11.50 11.16 -4.78
C ILE A 84 -12.60 12.07 -5.36
N ARG A 85 -13.66 12.33 -4.57
CA ARG A 85 -14.67 13.34 -4.89
C ARG A 85 -13.95 14.69 -5.09
N ALA A 86 -14.15 15.27 -6.28
CA ALA A 86 -13.82 16.63 -6.75
C ALA A 86 -12.81 17.44 -5.91
#